data_AF-A0A1H6EDP6-F1
#
_entry.id   AF-A0A1H6EDP6-F1
#
_cell.length_a   1.000
_cell.length_b   1.000
_cell.length_c   1.000
_cell.angle_alpha   90.00
_cell.angle_beta   90.00
_cell.angle_gamma   90.00
#
_symmetry.space_group_name_H-M   'P 1'
#
loop_
_entity.id
_entity.type
_entity.pdbx_description
1 polymer ?
#
loop_
_entity_poly.entity_id
_entity_poly.type
_entity_poly.pdbx_seq_one_letter_code
_entity_poly.pdbx_strand_id
1 'polypeptide(L)'
;MRTFIRTGLVAVPLALGLALSALSTAPASASATATAAAADPLTFEFGDCDRIPALLWCYIAYKGGTPPVTVRWYKDGVHKPQFDDKKTMRIGCRVGKDTVIEVVVTDATGNWFKFTTWGTCSNTADWASHRASG
;
A
#
# COMPACT_ATOMS: atom_id res chain seq x y z
N MET A 1 35.65 10.33 -18.34
CA MET A 1 35.63 11.50 -19.26
C MET A 1 35.16 11.04 -20.63
N ARG A 2 33.98 11.53 -21.07
CA ARG A 2 33.60 11.76 -22.47
C ARG A 2 32.17 12.31 -22.47
N THR A 3 32.10 13.62 -22.31
CA THR A 3 30.93 14.49 -22.45
C THR A 3 30.78 14.84 -23.92
N PHE A 4 29.59 14.66 -24.51
CA PHE A 4 29.16 15.09 -25.85
C PHE A 4 27.69 14.59 -25.98
N ILE A 5 26.64 15.31 -26.41
CA ILE A 5 26.47 16.29 -27.48
C ILE A 5 25.09 17.02 -27.36
N ARG A 6 25.07 18.30 -27.81
CA ARG A 6 24.00 19.14 -28.42
C ARG A 6 22.75 19.56 -27.62
N THR A 7 22.85 20.82 -27.19
CA THR A 7 21.95 21.94 -27.54
C THR A 7 21.06 21.72 -28.76
N GLY A 8 19.74 21.79 -28.54
CA GLY A 8 18.71 22.01 -29.54
C GLY A 8 17.75 23.08 -29.03
N LEU A 9 18.05 24.33 -29.39
CA LEU A 9 17.27 25.52 -29.06
C LEU A 9 16.33 25.75 -30.26
N VAL A 10 15.02 25.56 -30.06
CA VAL A 10 14.01 25.93 -31.06
C VAL A 10 13.11 26.97 -30.41
N ALA A 11 13.17 28.17 -30.96
CA ALA A 11 12.37 29.32 -30.59
C ALA A 11 11.32 29.61 -31.68
N VAL A 12 10.31 30.40 -31.30
CA VAL A 12 9.38 31.19 -32.14
C VAL A 12 8.11 30.42 -32.62
N PRO A 13 6.89 31.03 -32.68
CA PRO A 13 6.54 32.45 -32.52
C PRO A 13 5.49 32.81 -31.44
N LEU A 14 5.58 34.08 -31.03
CA LEU A 14 4.47 34.89 -30.53
C LEU A 14 3.32 34.92 -31.55
N ALA A 15 2.12 34.55 -31.10
CA ALA A 15 0.87 34.95 -31.75
C ALA A 15 0.19 36.02 -30.90
N LEU A 16 0.29 37.27 -31.35
CA LEU A 16 -0.54 38.38 -30.91
C LEU A 16 -1.96 38.15 -31.45
N GLY A 17 -2.86 37.68 -30.60
CA GLY A 17 -4.29 37.56 -30.89
C GLY A 17 -5.09 38.51 -30.00
N LEU A 18 -5.28 39.74 -30.49
CA LEU A 18 -6.30 40.67 -29.99
C LEU A 18 -7.68 40.15 -30.43
N ALA A 19 -8.51 39.72 -29.48
CA ALA A 19 -9.93 39.48 -29.74
C ALA A 19 -10.80 39.93 -28.56
N LEU A 20 -11.71 40.83 -28.92
CA LEU A 20 -12.81 41.46 -28.20
C LEU A 20 -13.54 40.62 -27.14
N SER A 21 -13.66 41.23 -25.97
CA SER A 21 -14.87 41.44 -25.17
C SER A 21 -16.09 40.54 -25.45
N ALA A 22 -16.27 39.50 -24.64
CA ALA A 22 -17.59 38.95 -24.33
C ALA A 22 -17.74 38.93 -22.80
N LEU A 23 -18.51 39.90 -22.28
CA LEU A 23 -18.86 40.00 -20.86
C LEU A 23 -19.95 38.97 -20.57
N SER A 24 -19.58 37.71 -20.45
CA SER A 24 -20.47 36.63 -20.03
C SER A 24 -20.56 36.63 -18.51
N THR A 25 -21.69 37.08 -17.97
CA THR A 25 -22.08 36.90 -16.57
C THR A 25 -22.17 35.41 -16.27
N ALA A 26 -21.09 34.84 -15.75
CA ALA A 26 -21.05 33.45 -15.32
C ALA A 26 -21.88 33.29 -14.03
N PRO A 27 -22.70 32.23 -13.90
CA PRO A 27 -23.38 31.93 -12.65
C PRO A 27 -22.32 31.64 -11.57
N ALA A 28 -22.47 32.30 -10.43
CA ALA A 28 -21.66 32.04 -9.25
C ALA A 28 -21.74 30.54 -8.92
N SER A 29 -20.64 29.83 -9.17
CA SER A 29 -20.49 28.44 -8.78
C SER A 29 -20.48 28.42 -7.26
N ALA A 30 -21.64 28.10 -6.65
CA ALA A 30 -21.73 27.81 -5.23
C ALA A 30 -20.75 26.67 -4.95
N SER A 31 -19.61 27.04 -4.37
CA SER A 31 -18.61 26.10 -3.93
C SER A 31 -19.25 25.36 -2.77
N ALA A 32 -19.79 24.18 -3.04
CA ALA A 32 -20.21 23.27 -2.00
C ALA A 32 -18.95 22.91 -1.23
N THR A 33 -18.71 23.61 -0.13
CA THR A 33 -17.72 23.25 0.87
C THR A 33 -18.23 21.94 1.47
N ALA A 34 -17.91 20.83 0.82
CA ALA A 34 -18.11 19.52 1.40
C ALA A 34 -17.23 19.50 2.65
N THR A 35 -17.87 19.64 3.81
CA THR A 35 -17.24 19.38 5.08
C THR A 35 -16.82 17.92 5.02
N ALA A 36 -15.55 17.67 4.73
CA ALA A 36 -15.00 16.33 4.79
C ALA A 36 -15.22 15.86 6.23
N ALA A 37 -16.14 14.91 6.41
CA ALA A 37 -16.27 14.21 7.69
C ALA A 37 -14.87 13.71 8.02
N ALA A 38 -14.33 14.13 9.18
CA ALA A 38 -13.02 13.72 9.62
C ALA A 38 -13.02 12.18 9.65
N ALA A 39 -12.30 11.57 8.72
CA ALA A 39 -12.12 10.13 8.74
C ALA A 39 -11.33 9.77 10.01
N ASP A 40 -11.74 8.70 10.69
CA ASP A 40 -10.97 8.18 11.81
C ASP A 40 -9.52 7.90 11.35
N PRO A 41 -8.50 8.20 12.18
CA PRO A 41 -7.12 7.95 11.79
C PRO A 41 -6.87 6.46 11.54
N LEU A 42 -6.13 6.16 10.48
CA LEU A 42 -5.71 4.79 10.19
C LEU A 42 -4.87 4.25 11.34
N THR A 43 -5.36 3.19 11.99
CA THR A 43 -4.75 2.61 13.20
C THR A 43 -4.60 1.11 13.05
N PHE A 44 -3.39 0.61 13.33
CA PHE A 44 -3.12 -0.81 13.44
C PHE A 44 -3.72 -1.34 14.74
N GLU A 45 -4.48 -2.43 14.67
CA GLU A 45 -5.01 -3.08 15.87
C GLU A 45 -4.13 -4.26 16.28
N PHE A 46 -3.96 -5.21 15.36
CA PHE A 46 -3.14 -6.39 15.60
C PHE A 46 -2.82 -7.12 14.29
N GLY A 47 -1.84 -8.01 14.35
CA GLY A 47 -1.43 -8.83 13.22
C GLY A 47 -0.61 -10.01 13.71
N ASP A 48 -0.79 -11.16 13.06
CA ASP A 48 -0.10 -12.39 13.43
C ASP A 48 0.00 -13.36 12.25
N CYS A 49 0.90 -14.33 12.37
CA CYS A 49 1.13 -15.38 11.38
C CYS A 49 1.20 -16.75 12.05
N ASP A 50 0.17 -17.56 11.81
CA ASP A 50 0.18 -18.97 12.15
C ASP A 50 1.15 -19.73 11.25
N ARG A 51 2.00 -20.53 11.89
CA ARG A 51 2.90 -21.45 11.22
C ARG A 51 2.19 -22.78 11.09
N ILE A 52 1.96 -23.22 9.87
CA ILE A 52 1.41 -24.53 9.52
C ILE A 52 2.51 -25.26 8.71
N PRO A 53 2.58 -26.60 8.71
CA PRO A 53 3.65 -27.29 7.98
C PRO A 53 3.74 -26.85 6.52
N ALA A 54 4.90 -26.28 6.16
CA ALA A 54 5.18 -25.68 4.85
C ALA A 54 4.26 -24.52 4.40
N LEU A 55 3.48 -23.92 5.29
CA LEU A 55 2.55 -22.83 5.01
C LEU A 55 2.55 -21.77 6.12
N LEU A 56 2.63 -20.49 5.74
CA LEU A 56 2.32 -19.38 6.63
C LEU A 56 0.90 -18.91 6.36
N TRP A 57 0.10 -18.79 7.43
CA TRP A 57 -1.21 -18.16 7.39
C TRP A 57 -1.20 -16.90 8.23
N CYS A 58 -1.14 -15.76 7.56
CA CYS A 58 -1.04 -14.45 8.18
C CYS A 58 -2.35 -13.68 8.09
N TYR A 59 -2.57 -12.81 9.06
CA TYR A 59 -3.71 -11.91 9.08
C TYR A 59 -3.39 -10.61 9.81
N ILE A 60 -4.13 -9.56 9.44
CA ILE A 60 -4.06 -8.24 10.10
C ILE A 60 -5.45 -7.68 10.36
N ALA A 61 -5.54 -6.85 11.38
CA ALA A 61 -6.66 -5.96 11.62
C ALA A 61 -6.20 -4.52 11.82
N TYR A 62 -7.03 -3.62 11.33
CA TYR A 62 -6.85 -2.18 11.40
C TYR A 62 -8.22 -1.51 11.37
N LYS A 63 -8.28 -0.29 11.89
CA LYS A 63 -9.45 0.58 11.90
C LYS A 63 -9.13 1.96 11.34
N GLY A 64 -10.19 2.70 11.03
CA GLY A 64 -10.10 4.03 10.43
C GLY A 64 -9.48 4.01 9.03
N GLY A 65 -8.92 5.15 8.65
CA GLY A 65 -8.37 5.44 7.33
C GLY A 65 -9.40 6.06 6.40
N THR A 66 -8.95 6.97 5.56
CA THR A 66 -9.78 7.56 4.50
C THR A 66 -9.85 6.60 3.31
N PRO A 67 -11.03 6.09 2.91
CA PRO A 67 -11.14 5.22 1.75
C PRO A 67 -10.71 5.92 0.44
N PRO A 68 -10.16 5.19 -0.55
CA PRO A 68 -9.83 3.76 -0.50
C PRO A 68 -8.62 3.46 0.41
N VAL A 69 -8.71 2.37 1.17
CA VAL A 69 -7.57 1.81 1.93
C VAL A 69 -7.00 0.66 1.12
N THR A 70 -5.69 0.68 0.91
CA THR A 70 -4.93 -0.34 0.17
C THR A 70 -4.15 -1.22 1.13
N VAL A 71 -4.11 -2.53 0.86
CA VAL A 71 -3.31 -3.49 1.62
C VAL A 71 -2.35 -4.21 0.68
N ARG A 72 -1.05 -4.18 0.98
CA ARG A 72 -0.01 -4.83 0.17
C ARG A 72 0.84 -5.77 1.00
N TRP A 73 0.89 -7.03 0.59
CA TRP A 73 1.68 -8.06 1.26
C TRP A 73 3.01 -8.30 0.56
N TYR A 74 4.04 -8.55 1.36
CA TYR A 74 5.39 -8.89 0.90
C TYR A 74 5.86 -10.14 1.64
N LYS A 75 6.53 -11.01 0.90
CA LYS A 75 7.28 -12.14 1.47
C LYS A 75 8.73 -12.01 1.03
N ASP A 76 9.63 -11.96 2.00
CA ASP A 76 11.07 -11.80 1.78
C ASP A 76 11.36 -10.57 0.89
N GLY A 77 10.66 -9.46 1.14
CA GLY A 77 10.74 -8.21 0.37
C GLY A 77 10.03 -8.22 -0.99
N VAL A 78 9.47 -9.36 -1.43
CA VAL A 78 8.80 -9.50 -2.74
C VAL A 78 7.29 -9.34 -2.59
N HIS A 79 6.72 -8.34 -3.29
CA HIS A 79 5.28 -8.08 -3.36
C HIS A 79 4.48 -9.29 -3.86
N LYS A 80 3.31 -9.53 -3.27
CA LYS A 80 2.41 -10.64 -3.59
C LYS A 80 1.03 -10.10 -4.03
N PRO A 81 0.88 -9.71 -5.31
CA PRO A 81 -0.33 -9.04 -5.81
C PRO A 81 -1.61 -9.87 -5.67
N GLN A 82 -1.49 -11.20 -5.59
CA GLN A 82 -2.64 -12.08 -5.37
C GLN A 82 -3.31 -11.90 -3.99
N PHE A 83 -2.68 -11.17 -3.07
CA PHE A 83 -3.21 -10.82 -1.76
C PHE A 83 -3.49 -9.33 -1.59
N ASP A 84 -3.42 -8.54 -2.65
CA ASP A 84 -3.74 -7.11 -2.57
C ASP A 84 -5.17 -6.91 -2.06
N ASP A 85 -5.32 -5.94 -1.16
CA ASP A 85 -6.56 -5.54 -0.48
C ASP A 85 -7.22 -6.65 0.36
N LYS A 86 -6.48 -7.74 0.65
CA LYS A 86 -6.91 -8.79 1.57
C LYS A 86 -6.31 -8.58 2.95
N LYS A 87 -7.13 -8.79 3.99
CA LYS A 87 -6.67 -8.81 5.39
C LYS A 87 -5.95 -10.10 5.78
N THR A 88 -5.90 -11.08 4.89
CA THR A 88 -5.26 -12.38 5.13
C THR A 88 -4.38 -12.80 3.96
N MET A 89 -3.31 -13.53 4.27
CA MET A 89 -2.40 -14.12 3.30
C MET A 89 -2.11 -15.57 3.68
N ARG A 90 -2.15 -16.47 2.70
CA ARG A 90 -1.72 -17.87 2.86
C ARG A 90 -0.64 -18.16 1.83
N ILE A 91 0.59 -18.38 2.28
CA ILE A 91 1.74 -18.54 1.37
C ILE A 91 2.62 -19.70 1.79
N GLY A 92 3.06 -20.48 0.80
CA GLY A 92 4.00 -21.56 1.04
C GLY A 92 5.37 -21.03 1.49
N CYS A 93 6.07 -21.83 2.28
CA CYS A 93 7.41 -21.52 2.75
C CYS A 93 8.29 -22.77 2.82
N ARG A 94 9.60 -22.57 2.86
CA ARG A 94 10.56 -23.67 2.91
C ARG A 94 10.83 -24.03 4.37
N VAL A 95 10.65 -25.30 4.72
CA VAL A 95 10.97 -25.82 6.06
C VAL A 95 12.42 -25.51 6.43
N GLY A 96 12.65 -25.02 7.65
CA GLY A 96 13.97 -24.66 8.16
C GLY A 96 14.54 -23.36 7.57
N LYS A 97 13.79 -22.62 6.75
CA LYS A 97 14.15 -21.26 6.34
C LYS A 97 13.33 -20.23 7.09
N ASP A 98 14.02 -19.21 7.56
CA ASP A 98 13.39 -17.98 8.01
C ASP A 98 12.71 -17.30 6.84
N THR A 99 11.48 -16.88 7.08
CA THR A 99 10.67 -16.12 6.14
C THR A 99 10.26 -14.83 6.83
N VAL A 100 10.41 -13.71 6.12
CA VAL A 100 9.94 -12.39 6.59
C VAL A 100 8.64 -12.07 5.87
N ILE A 101 7.61 -11.74 6.65
CA ILE A 101 6.33 -11.27 6.15
C ILE A 101 6.18 -9.80 6.50
N GLU A 102 5.89 -8.98 5.50
CA GLU A 102 5.55 -7.58 5.69
C GLU A 102 4.20 -7.29 5.08
N VAL A 103 3.46 -6.38 5.69
CA VAL A 103 2.24 -5.83 5.12
C VAL A 103 2.22 -4.34 5.34
N VAL A 104 1.93 -3.61 4.28
CA VAL A 104 1.80 -2.15 4.26
C VAL A 104 0.35 -1.83 3.99
N VAL A 105 -0.26 -1.05 4.89
CA VAL A 105 -1.61 -0.55 4.73
C VAL A 105 -1.53 0.95 4.53
N THR A 106 -2.16 1.48 3.48
CA THR A 106 -2.11 2.90 3.13
C THR A 106 -3.51 3.40 2.80
N ASP A 107 -3.89 4.58 3.28
CA ASP A 107 -5.18 5.22 2.98
C ASP A 107 -5.06 6.29 1.87
N ALA A 108 -6.20 6.84 1.45
CA ALA A 108 -6.26 7.83 0.37
C ALA A 108 -5.59 9.17 0.70
N THR A 109 -5.38 9.45 1.99
CA THR A 109 -4.68 10.66 2.45
C THR A 109 -3.18 10.46 2.56
N GLY A 110 -2.68 9.24 2.30
CA GLY A 110 -1.27 8.89 2.40
C GLY A 110 -0.83 8.48 3.80
N ASN A 111 -1.75 8.31 4.76
CA ASN A 111 -1.40 7.70 6.05
C ASN A 111 -1.13 6.22 5.82
N TRP A 112 -0.12 5.69 6.51
CA TRP A 112 0.23 4.28 6.39
C TRP A 112 0.83 3.73 7.66
N PHE A 113 0.76 2.41 7.81
CA PHE A 113 1.56 1.66 8.77
C PHE A 113 2.13 0.42 8.11
N LYS A 114 3.18 -0.12 8.72
CA LYS A 114 3.78 -1.40 8.33
C LYS A 114 3.78 -2.37 9.50
N PHE A 115 3.26 -3.56 9.27
CA PHE A 115 3.44 -4.69 10.18
C PHE A 115 4.48 -5.64 9.58
N THR A 116 5.47 -6.03 10.39
CA THR A 116 6.53 -6.96 9.99
C THR A 116 6.61 -8.07 11.02
N THR A 117 6.61 -9.30 10.56
CA THR A 117 6.83 -10.48 11.38
C THR A 117 7.78 -11.45 10.68
N TRP A 118 8.42 -12.32 11.44
CA TRP A 118 9.38 -13.29 10.96
C TRP A 118 9.14 -14.63 11.62
N GLY A 119 9.47 -15.69 10.91
CA GLY A 119 9.39 -17.03 11.46
C GLY A 119 10.06 -18.06 10.59
N THR A 120 10.63 -19.07 11.23
CA THR A 120 11.11 -20.27 10.57
C THR A 120 9.92 -21.17 10.28
N CYS A 121 9.82 -21.65 9.05
CA CYS A 121 8.80 -22.62 8.74
C CYS A 121 9.13 -23.99 9.31
N SER A 122 8.21 -24.51 10.11
CA SER A 122 8.31 -25.77 10.81
C SER A 122 7.88 -26.94 9.91
N ASN A 123 8.44 -28.11 10.17
CA ASN A 123 7.86 -29.36 9.67
C ASN A 123 6.63 -29.75 10.53
N THR A 124 5.93 -30.82 10.15
CA THR A 124 4.76 -31.32 10.88
C THR A 124 5.07 -31.76 12.31
N ALA A 125 6.27 -32.28 12.56
CA ALA A 125 6.68 -32.75 13.89
C ALA A 125 6.88 -31.55 14.85
N ASP A 126 7.62 -30.53 14.43
CA ASP A 126 7.88 -29.32 15.20
C ASP A 126 6.58 -28.56 15.51
N TRP A 127 5.67 -28.50 14.52
CA TRP A 127 4.37 -27.87 14.68
C TRP A 127 3.52 -28.55 15.78
N ALA A 128 3.51 -29.88 15.82
CA ALA A 128 2.70 -30.64 16.77
C ALA A 128 3.18 -30.40 18.21
N SER A 129 4.48 -30.24 18.42
CA SER A 129 5.08 -29.93 19.71
C SER A 129 4.66 -28.55 20.22
N HIS A 130 4.60 -27.53 19.36
CA HIS A 130 4.18 -26.18 19.75
C HIS A 130 2.71 -26.08 20.17
N ARG A 131 1.82 -26.87 19.55
CA ARG A 131 0.41 -26.90 19.94
C ARG A 131 0.16 -27.66 21.24
N ALA A 132 0.98 -28.66 21.56
CA ALA A 132 0.77 -29.47 22.77
C ALA A 132 1.10 -28.72 24.07
N SER A 133 1.80 -27.58 23.97
CA SER A 133 2.25 -26.77 25.11
C SER A 133 1.37 -25.56 25.47
N GLY A 134 0.27 -25.32 24.73
CA GLY A 134 -0.67 -24.21 24.97
C GLY A 134 -2.09 -24.71 25.13
#